data_AF-A0A7K3VU45-F1
#
_entry.id   AF-A0A7K3VU45-F1
#
_cell.length_a   1.000
_cell.length_b   1.000
_cell.length_c   1.000
_cell.angle_alpha   90.00
_cell.angle_beta   90.00
_cell.angle_gamma   90.00
#
_symmetry.space_group_name_H-M   'P 1'
#
loop_
_entity.id
_entity.type
_entity.pdbx_description
1 polymer ?
#
loop_
_entity_poly.entity_id
_entity_poly.type
_entity_poly.pdbx_seq_one_letter_code
_entity_poly.pdbx_strand_id
1 'polypeptide(L)' 'MTSPLAVIPSNRSRKIIIPHDPIIYKHRNRIESCFNRLKHFRRFATRYERLSISQGSSITLQS' A
#
# COMPACT_ATOMS: atom_id res chain seq x y z
N MET A 1 -26.31 -6.96 12.88
CA MET A 1 -24.99 -6.43 12.45
C MET A 1 -24.46 -7.30 11.34
N THR A 2 -24.59 -6.87 10.09
CA THR A 2 -24.22 -7.67 8.91
C THR A 2 -22.74 -7.49 8.63
N SER A 3 -21.97 -8.57 8.76
CA SER A 3 -20.54 -8.58 8.43
C SER A 3 -20.33 -8.30 6.94
N PRO A 4 -19.36 -7.45 6.54
CA PRO A 4 -19.13 -7.13 5.13
C PRO A 4 -18.59 -8.38 4.42
N LEU A 5 -19.35 -8.89 3.45
CA LEU A 5 -18.91 -9.98 2.58
C LEU A 5 -17.71 -9.50 1.76
N ALA A 6 -16.61 -10.28 1.77
CA ALA A 6 -15.42 -9.96 1.01
C ALA A 6 -15.73 -10.00 -0.50
N VAL A 7 -15.80 -8.82 -1.13
CA VAL A 7 -16.02 -8.68 -2.58
C VAL A 7 -14.72 -8.97 -3.33
N ILE A 8 -14.47 -10.26 -3.60
CA ILE A 8 -13.33 -10.75 -4.38
C ILE A 8 -13.85 -11.14 -5.77
N PRO A 9 -13.38 -10.50 -6.85
CA PRO A 9 -13.86 -10.79 -8.19
C PRO A 9 -13.55 -12.24 -8.58
N SER A 10 -14.37 -12.76 -9.48
CA SER A 10 -14.11 -14.01 -10.20
C SER A 10 -12.79 -13.91 -10.97
N ASN A 11 -11.85 -14.84 -10.76
CA ASN A 11 -10.79 -15.02 -11.76
C ASN A 11 -11.39 -15.75 -12.98
N ARG A 12 -10.67 -15.74 -14.12
CA ARG A 12 -11.13 -16.33 -15.38
C ARG A 12 -11.31 -17.85 -15.36
N SER A 13 -10.60 -18.57 -14.49
CA SER A 13 -10.66 -20.03 -14.35
C SER A 13 -11.65 -20.52 -13.28
N ARG A 14 -12.36 -19.61 -12.62
CA ARG A 14 -13.30 -19.95 -11.55
C ARG A 14 -14.60 -20.52 -12.12
N LYS A 15 -14.98 -21.71 -11.64
CA LYS A 15 -16.21 -22.42 -12.05
C LYS A 15 -17.50 -21.78 -11.50
N ILE A 16 -17.43 -21.16 -10.33
CA ILE A 16 -18.59 -20.51 -9.67
C ILE A 16 -18.37 -19.00 -9.66
N ILE A 17 -19.24 -18.27 -10.36
CA ILE A 17 -19.17 -16.82 -10.45
C ILE A 17 -19.67 -16.22 -9.13
N ILE A 18 -18.82 -15.41 -8.48
CA ILE A 18 -19.23 -14.63 -7.31
C ILE A 18 -19.85 -13.33 -7.83
N PRO A 19 -21.12 -13.04 -7.52
CA PRO A 19 -21.73 -11.77 -7.89
C PRO A 19 -20.96 -10.66 -7.18
N HIS A 20 -20.38 -9.76 -7.96
CA HIS A 20 -19.70 -8.57 -7.46
C HIS A 20 -20.02 -7.39 -8.38
N ASP A 21 -20.13 -6.21 -7.79
CA ASP A 21 -20.33 -4.99 -8.56
C ASP A 21 -18.98 -4.53 -9.17
N PRO A 22 -18.85 -4.53 -10.51
CA PRO A 22 -17.60 -4.14 -11.17
C PRO A 22 -17.26 -2.67 -10.98
N ILE A 23 -18.27 -1.80 -10.76
CA ILE A 23 -18.08 -0.36 -10.58
C ILE A 23 -17.43 -0.11 -9.22
N ILE A 24 -18.01 -0.69 -8.15
CA ILE A 24 -17.45 -0.61 -6.79
C ILE A 24 -16.04 -1.20 -6.75
N TYR A 25 -15.83 -2.34 -7.41
CA TYR A 25 -14.50 -2.96 -7.49
C TYR A 25 -13.47 -2.06 -8.21
N LYS A 26 -13.87 -1.36 -9.28
CA LYS A 26 -13.00 -0.42 -10.00
C LYS A 26 -12.61 0.80 -9.15
N HIS A 27 -13.54 1.31 -8.33
CA HIS A 27 -13.24 2.41 -7.41
C HIS A 27 -12.23 2.02 -6.33
N ARG A 28 -12.31 0.78 -5.82
CA ARG A 28 -11.36 0.24 -4.85
C ARG A 28 -9.91 0.32 -5.32
N ASN A 29 -9.64 0.01 -6.59
CA ASN A 29 -8.28 0.09 -7.15
C ASN A 29 -7.66 1.51 -7.05
N ARG A 30 -8.48 2.56 -7.22
CA ARG A 30 -8.00 3.95 -7.08
C ARG A 30 -7.59 4.26 -5.65
N ILE A 31 -8.39 3.83 -4.68
CA ILE A 31 -8.13 4.00 -3.25
C ILE A 31 -6.86 3.24 -2.86
N GLU A 32 -6.77 1.95 -3.22
CA GLU A 32 -5.59 1.12 -2.92
C GLU A 32 -4.31 1.67 -3.57
N SER A 33 -4.39 2.14 -4.82
CA SER A 33 -3.25 2.78 -5.51
C SER A 33 -2.78 4.04 -4.78
N CYS A 34 -3.71 4.85 -4.25
CA CYS A 34 -3.38 6.05 -3.46
C CYS A 34 -2.63 5.67 -2.19
N PHE A 35 -3.18 4.74 -1.40
CA PHE A 35 -2.54 4.26 -0.18
C PHE A 35 -1.20 3.59 -0.42
N ASN A 36 -1.05 2.84 -1.53
CA ASN A 36 0.21 2.22 -1.87
C ASN A 36 1.30 3.26 -2.15
N ARG A 37 0.97 4.34 -2.87
CA ARG A 37 1.88 5.48 -3.09
C ARG A 37 2.26 6.16 -1.77
N LEU A 38 1.28 6.45 -0.92
CA LEU A 38 1.53 7.05 0.41
C LEU A 38 2.47 6.18 1.27
N LYS A 39 2.28 4.86 1.28
CA LYS A 39 3.17 3.92 1.97
C LYS A 39 4.59 3.93 1.40
N HIS A 40 4.72 3.99 0.07
CA HIS A 40 6.02 4.13 -0.58
C HIS A 40 6.74 5.40 -0.13
N PHE A 41 6.06 6.56 -0.14
CA PHE A 41 6.65 7.82 0.31
C PHE A 41 7.09 7.78 1.78
N ARG A 42 6.31 7.17 2.66
CA ARG A 42 6.70 6.99 4.07
C ARG A 42 8.00 6.18 4.20
N ARG A 43 8.14 5.10 3.44
CA ARG A 43 9.37 4.30 3.42
C ARG A 43 10.57 5.08 2.89
N PHE A 44 10.38 5.94 1.89
CA PHE A 44 11.43 6.83 1.39
C PHE A 44 11.85 7.86 2.43
N ALA A 45 10.91 8.53 3.10
CA ALA A 45 11.21 9.50 4.16
C ALA A 45 12.08 8.88 5.27
N THR A 46 11.67 7.72 5.79
CA THR A 46 12.42 7.01 6.84
C THR A 46 13.77 6.44 6.37
N ARG A 47 14.00 6.29 5.06
CA ARG A 47 15.33 5.92 4.54
C ARG A 47 16.28 7.11 4.60
N TYR A 48 15.82 8.30 4.20
CA TYR A 48 16.64 9.51 4.23
C TYR A 48 16.89 10.00 5.64
N GLU A 49 15.90 9.92 6.54
CA GLU A 49 16.12 10.22 7.98
C GLU A 49 17.22 9.33 8.58
N ARG A 50 17.28 8.05 8.22
CA ARG A 50 18.33 7.14 8.69
C ARG A 50 19.69 7.45 8.10
N LEU A 51 19.74 7.87 6.83
CA LEU A 51 20.98 8.28 6.19
C LEU A 51 21.51 9.59 6.79
N SER A 52 20.65 10.56 7.09
CA SER A 52 21.08 11.80 7.77
C SER A 52 21.62 11.52 9.17
N ILE A 53 21.02 10.56 9.90
CA ILE A 53 21.52 10.13 11.21
C ILE A 53 22.89 9.46 11.08
N SER A 54 23.09 8.56 10.12
CA SER A 54 24.38 7.86 9.98
C SER A 54 25.51 8.78 9.49
N GLN A 55 25.22 9.72 8.59
CA GLN A 55 26.22 10.66 8.08
C GLN A 55 26.58 11.72 9.13
N GLY A 56 25.61 12.18 9.93
CA GLY A 56 25.84 13.13 11.02
C GLY A 56 26.73 12.59 12.14
N SER A 57 26.68 11.29 12.43
CA SER A 57 27.56 10.66 13.42
C SER A 57 29.02 10.49 12.96
N SER A 58 29.26 10.37 11.65
CA SER A 58 30.61 10.15 11.11
C SER A 58 31.48 11.41 11.20
N ILE A 59 30.88 12.59 10.99
CA ILE A 59 31.60 13.88 11.04
C ILE A 59 31.98 14.34 12.46
N THR A 60 31.28 13.87 13.50
CA THR A 60 31.54 14.25 14.90
C THR A 60 32.57 13.35 15.60
N LEU A 61 32.83 12.14 15.08
CA LEU A 61 33.83 11.22 15.63
C LEU A 61 35.22 11.38 15.00
N GLN A 62 35.37 12.22 13.98
CA GLN A 62 36.65 12.54 13.31
C GLN A 62 37.18 13.94 13.64
N SER A 63 36.53 14.68 14.54
CA SER A 63 36.92 16.02 15.01
C SER A 63 37.46 15.99 16.43
#